data_AF-A0AAD3H8B8-F1
#
_entry.id   AF-A0AAD3H8B8-F1
#
_cell.length_a   1.000
_cell.length_b   1.000
_cell.length_c   1.000
_cell.angle_alpha   90.00
_cell.angle_beta   90.00
_cell.angle_gamma   90.00
#
_symmetry.space_group_name_H-M   'P 1'
#
loop_
_entity.id
_entity.type
_entity.pdbx_description
1 polymer ?
#
loop_
_entity_poly.entity_id
_entity_poly.type
_entity_poly.pdbx_seq_one_letter_code
_entity_poly.pdbx_strand_id
1 'polypeptide(L)'
;MKDAHHLVSKANTNSILDQKYNTSPKYMSKLWSTKSAQQYIQNNALEYQVMEGHCGPCTLRNILKSYANIPRQVLPPTSAKPFTPTYWNDLLKRIGREHECKLPVLEAEIVSGEVDFETWLKEIKSSLQNEKCRVAVNYLRSALVGWKRGPVIFIPVNSILSLISGHFSPLVGIIEKDEANGIDEDLIGVFDVNAEFGAYLVPAKMLYDSIHVHDLTTGKSRAMVIVKNEGKLD
;
A
#
# COMPACT_ATOMS: atom_id res chain seq x y z
N MET A 1 -11.11 -9.36 -16.82
CA MET A 1 -9.91 -9.51 -17.69
C MET A 1 -9.69 -8.30 -18.60
N LYS A 2 -10.73 -7.79 -19.29
CA LYS A 2 -10.63 -6.58 -20.15
C LYS A 2 -10.12 -5.35 -19.40
N ASP A 3 -10.58 -5.13 -18.17
CA ASP A 3 -10.23 -3.94 -17.38
C ASP A 3 -8.77 -3.95 -16.92
N ALA A 4 -8.29 -5.10 -16.42
CA ALA A 4 -6.89 -5.28 -16.05
C ALA A 4 -5.94 -5.05 -17.24
N HIS A 5 -6.23 -5.67 -18.38
CA HIS A 5 -5.41 -5.53 -19.58
C HIS A 5 -5.43 -4.08 -20.11
N HIS A 6 -6.59 -3.42 -20.09
CA HIS A 6 -6.73 -2.02 -20.49
C HIS A 6 -5.87 -1.10 -19.61
N LEU A 7 -5.93 -1.26 -18.29
CA LEU A 7 -5.15 -0.46 -17.36
C LEU A 7 -3.64 -0.69 -17.51
N VAL A 8 -3.20 -1.93 -17.66
CA VAL A 8 -1.77 -2.20 -17.89
C VAL A 8 -1.31 -1.67 -19.25
N SER A 9 -2.16 -1.77 -20.28
CA SER A 9 -1.88 -1.15 -21.57
C SER A 9 -1.71 0.37 -21.45
N LYS A 10 -2.59 1.04 -20.68
CA LYS A 10 -2.49 2.47 -20.38
C LYS A 10 -1.20 2.80 -19.61
N ALA A 11 -0.80 1.96 -18.65
CA ALA A 11 0.43 2.15 -17.90
C ALA A 11 1.70 1.99 -18.76
N ASN A 12 1.65 1.31 -19.91
CA ASN A 12 2.80 1.26 -20.83
C ASN A 12 3.07 2.57 -21.58
N THR A 13 2.06 3.41 -21.71
CA THR A 13 2.15 4.72 -22.37
C THR A 13 2.14 5.87 -21.37
N ASN A 14 1.62 5.65 -20.17
CA ASN A 14 1.53 6.64 -19.09
C ASN A 14 1.82 5.97 -17.73
N SER A 15 3.06 5.52 -17.54
CA SER A 15 3.51 4.86 -16.32
C SER A 15 3.61 5.86 -15.17
N ILE A 16 3.50 5.38 -13.93
CA ILE A 16 3.84 6.19 -12.77
C ILE A 16 5.31 6.63 -12.81
N LEU A 17 6.18 5.81 -13.41
CA LEU A 17 7.61 6.11 -13.51
C LEU A 17 7.91 7.35 -14.34
N ASP A 18 7.02 7.69 -15.28
CA ASP A 18 7.16 8.80 -16.21
C ASP A 18 6.43 10.07 -15.73
N GLN A 19 5.73 10.03 -14.59
CA GLN A 19 4.98 11.18 -14.09
C GLN A 19 5.91 12.26 -13.53
N LYS A 20 5.60 13.54 -13.79
CA LYS A 20 6.36 14.71 -13.28
C LYS A 20 6.53 14.73 -11.76
N TYR A 21 5.58 14.14 -11.03
CA TYR A 21 5.58 14.11 -9.57
C TYR A 21 6.39 12.96 -9.00
N ASN A 22 6.58 11.90 -9.79
CA ASN A 22 7.19 10.68 -9.33
C ASN A 22 8.62 10.95 -8.88
N THR A 23 8.93 10.63 -7.62
CA THR A 23 10.24 10.86 -6.98
C THR A 23 10.75 12.31 -6.99
N SER A 24 9.93 13.29 -7.36
CA SER A 24 10.32 14.71 -7.38
C SER A 24 10.79 15.17 -5.98
N PRO A 25 12.02 15.70 -5.82
CA PRO A 25 12.54 16.06 -4.50
C PRO A 25 11.64 17.02 -3.73
N LYS A 26 11.03 18.01 -4.41
CA LYS A 26 10.08 18.97 -3.83
C LYS A 26 8.89 18.25 -3.19
N TYR A 27 8.24 17.37 -3.94
CA TYR A 27 7.03 16.70 -3.48
C TYR A 27 7.34 15.56 -2.51
N MET A 28 8.45 14.84 -2.69
CA MET A 28 8.91 13.85 -1.72
C MET A 28 9.23 14.48 -0.36
N SER A 29 9.87 15.65 -0.33
CA SER A 29 10.08 16.39 0.92
C SER A 29 8.75 16.78 1.57
N LYS A 30 7.77 17.23 0.79
CA LYS A 30 6.41 17.53 1.28
C LYS A 30 5.74 16.27 1.84
N LEU A 31 5.83 15.13 1.15
CA LEU A 31 5.29 13.85 1.60
C LEU A 31 5.88 13.42 2.95
N TRP A 32 7.21 13.41 3.06
CA TRP A 32 7.89 12.98 4.28
C TRP A 32 7.62 13.92 5.48
N SER A 33 7.19 15.15 5.23
CA SER A 33 6.76 16.08 6.29
C SER A 33 5.35 15.80 6.84
N THR A 34 4.56 14.96 6.16
CA THR A 34 3.18 14.66 6.60
C THR A 34 3.17 13.87 7.92
N LYS A 35 2.09 14.06 8.70
CA LYS A 35 1.92 13.37 9.98
C LYS A 35 2.01 11.85 9.86
N SER A 36 1.37 11.27 8.84
CA SER A 36 1.40 9.84 8.58
C SER A 36 2.84 9.36 8.32
N ALA A 37 3.59 10.07 7.48
CA ALA A 37 4.94 9.69 7.09
C ALA A 37 5.92 9.75 8.26
N GLN A 38 5.77 10.77 9.11
CA GLN A 38 6.60 10.96 10.30
C GLN A 38 6.53 9.76 11.25
N GLN A 39 5.39 9.08 11.35
CA GLN A 39 5.27 7.87 12.18
C GLN A 39 6.17 6.73 11.71
N TYR A 40 6.40 6.62 10.40
CA TYR A 40 7.33 5.63 9.85
C TYR A 40 8.79 6.05 10.06
N ILE A 41 9.10 7.34 9.92
CA ILE A 41 10.46 7.87 10.10
C ILE A 41 10.88 7.77 11.57
N GLN A 42 10.09 8.32 12.48
CA GLN A 42 10.40 8.42 13.91
C GLN A 42 10.63 7.05 14.55
N ASN A 43 9.89 6.03 14.11
CA ASN A 43 10.01 4.68 14.65
C ASN A 43 11.00 3.78 13.88
N ASN A 44 11.67 4.32 12.86
CA ASN A 44 12.50 3.57 11.92
C ASN A 44 11.77 2.31 11.40
N ALA A 45 10.57 2.55 10.88
CA ALA A 45 9.61 1.50 10.59
C ALA A 45 9.83 0.84 9.24
N LEU A 46 10.33 1.59 8.26
CA LEU A 46 10.42 1.16 6.86
C LEU A 46 11.48 0.06 6.66
N GLU A 47 11.08 -1.01 6.00
CA GLU A 47 11.92 -2.12 5.56
C GLU A 47 11.43 -2.65 4.20
N TYR A 48 12.37 -3.16 3.41
CA TYR A 48 12.09 -3.79 2.12
C TYR A 48 11.78 -5.29 2.29
N GLN A 49 11.01 -5.83 1.36
CA GLN A 49 10.75 -7.25 1.27
C GLN A 49 12.06 -7.98 0.95
N VAL A 50 12.27 -9.14 1.58
CA VAL A 50 13.47 -9.96 1.37
C VAL A 50 13.54 -10.49 -0.06
N MET A 51 12.38 -10.89 -0.61
CA MET A 51 12.24 -11.39 -1.98
C MET A 51 10.79 -11.32 -2.45
N GLU A 52 10.56 -11.62 -3.73
CA GLU A 52 9.22 -11.65 -4.33
C GLU A 52 8.27 -12.58 -3.55
N GLY A 53 6.98 -12.20 -3.48
CA GLY A 53 5.97 -12.91 -2.68
C GLY A 53 5.96 -12.57 -1.18
N HIS A 54 6.87 -11.73 -0.69
CA HIS A 54 6.90 -11.30 0.73
C HIS A 54 6.31 -9.90 0.96
N CYS A 55 5.72 -9.28 -0.05
CA CYS A 55 5.20 -7.91 0.02
C CYS A 55 4.14 -7.73 1.13
N GLY A 56 3.24 -8.69 1.30
CA GLY A 56 2.18 -8.67 2.32
C GLY A 56 2.73 -8.63 3.76
N PRO A 57 3.49 -9.65 4.19
CA PRO A 57 4.09 -9.67 5.53
C PRO A 57 5.06 -8.51 5.78
N CYS A 58 5.84 -8.10 4.78
CA CYS A 58 6.71 -6.94 4.90
C CYS A 58 5.91 -5.64 5.12
N THR A 59 4.81 -5.47 4.37
CA THR A 59 3.89 -4.34 4.55
C THR A 59 3.27 -4.34 5.94
N LEU A 60 2.79 -5.48 6.44
CA LEU A 60 2.28 -5.56 7.82
C LEU A 60 3.35 -5.20 8.84
N ARG A 61 4.59 -5.66 8.67
CA ARG A 61 5.69 -5.31 9.59
C ARG A 61 5.99 -3.82 9.56
N ASN A 62 6.00 -3.17 8.39
CA ASN A 62 6.11 -1.72 8.26
C ASN A 62 4.99 -1.00 9.04
N ILE A 63 3.75 -1.45 8.88
CA ILE A 63 2.59 -0.92 9.60
C ILE A 63 2.78 -1.07 11.12
N LEU A 64 3.09 -2.27 11.60
CA LEU A 64 3.27 -2.55 13.02
C LEU A 64 4.43 -1.75 13.63
N LYS A 65 5.58 -1.67 12.95
CA LYS A 65 6.74 -0.89 13.41
C LYS A 65 6.46 0.62 13.46
N SER A 66 5.50 1.11 12.68
CA SER A 66 5.14 2.54 12.68
C SER A 66 4.30 2.96 13.88
N TYR A 67 3.90 2.02 14.73
CA TYR A 67 3.30 2.29 16.03
C TYR A 67 4.37 2.22 17.12
N ALA A 68 4.60 3.33 17.82
CA ALA A 68 5.66 3.44 18.84
C ALA A 68 5.52 2.44 20.00
N ASN A 69 4.30 1.97 20.28
CA ASN A 69 3.98 1.06 21.37
C ASN A 69 3.96 -0.43 20.97
N ILE A 70 4.40 -0.77 19.76
CA ILE A 70 4.55 -2.17 19.31
C ILE A 70 6.04 -2.58 19.37
N PRO A 71 6.43 -3.48 20.29
CA PRO A 71 7.82 -3.95 20.38
C PRO A 71 8.25 -4.72 19.12
N ARG A 72 9.50 -4.55 18.69
CA ARG A 72 10.01 -5.22 17.47
C ARG A 72 10.06 -6.75 17.60
N GLN A 73 10.12 -7.26 18.83
CA GLN A 73 10.16 -8.68 19.14
C GLN A 73 8.82 -9.38 18.86
N VAL A 74 7.72 -8.63 18.76
CA VAL A 74 6.37 -9.18 18.50
C VAL A 74 6.02 -9.21 17.01
N LEU A 75 6.92 -8.73 16.16
CA LEU A 75 6.65 -8.64 14.72
C LEU A 75 6.61 -10.05 14.12
N PRO A 76 5.61 -10.36 13.29
CA PRO A 76 5.51 -11.67 12.67
C PRO A 76 6.72 -11.91 11.75
N PRO A 77 7.18 -13.17 11.61
CA PRO A 77 8.21 -13.50 10.65
C PRO A 77 7.74 -13.22 9.23
N THR A 78 8.66 -12.86 8.35
CA THR A 78 8.39 -12.75 6.92
C THR A 78 8.17 -14.14 6.33
N SER A 79 7.12 -14.34 5.51
CA SER A 79 6.87 -15.60 4.82
C SER A 79 6.31 -15.39 3.41
N ALA A 80 6.54 -16.32 2.49
CA ALA A 80 6.03 -16.26 1.12
C ALA A 80 4.57 -16.72 0.98
N LYS A 81 3.81 -16.79 2.09
CA LYS A 81 2.44 -17.31 2.05
C LYS A 81 1.51 -16.30 1.37
N PRO A 82 0.47 -16.76 0.65
CA PRO A 82 -0.56 -15.88 0.13
C PRO A 82 -1.09 -14.96 1.23
N PHE A 83 -1.08 -13.67 0.95
CA PHE A 83 -1.48 -12.64 1.90
C PHE A 83 -2.68 -11.93 1.30
N THR A 84 -3.83 -12.03 1.96
CA THR A 84 -5.07 -11.36 1.52
C THR A 84 -5.43 -10.27 2.52
N PRO A 85 -6.22 -9.25 2.12
CA PRO A 85 -6.71 -8.23 3.06
C PRO A 85 -7.43 -8.84 4.28
N THR A 86 -8.23 -9.90 4.09
CA THR A 86 -8.96 -10.58 5.17
C THR A 86 -8.05 -11.25 6.19
N TYR A 87 -6.86 -11.68 5.79
CA TYR A 87 -5.90 -12.33 6.68
C TYR A 87 -5.30 -11.38 7.73
N TRP A 88 -5.37 -10.05 7.50
CA TRP A 88 -4.84 -9.06 8.43
C TRP A 88 -5.53 -9.12 9.79
N ASN A 89 -6.87 -9.18 9.83
CA ASN A 89 -7.62 -9.21 11.07
C ASN A 89 -7.26 -10.43 11.94
N ASP A 90 -7.19 -11.60 11.32
CA ASP A 90 -6.84 -12.84 12.02
C ASP A 90 -5.42 -12.76 12.58
N LEU A 91 -4.48 -12.19 11.82
CA LEU A 91 -3.10 -12.05 12.23
C LEU A 91 -2.92 -11.01 13.34
N LEU A 92 -3.59 -9.86 13.27
CA LEU A 92 -3.58 -8.84 14.32
C LEU A 92 -4.17 -9.39 15.63
N LYS A 93 -5.32 -10.08 15.56
CA LYS A 93 -5.93 -10.74 16.72
C LYS A 93 -5.03 -11.82 17.31
N ARG A 94 -4.34 -12.58 16.46
CA ARG A 94 -3.39 -13.61 16.89
C ARG A 94 -2.19 -12.98 17.61
N ILE A 95 -1.58 -11.94 17.06
CA ILE A 95 -0.47 -11.21 17.69
C ILE A 95 -0.92 -10.65 19.06
N GLY A 96 -2.12 -10.07 19.15
CA GLY A 96 -2.67 -9.59 20.42
C GLY A 96 -2.81 -10.69 21.49
N ARG A 97 -3.27 -11.88 21.10
CA ARG A 97 -3.40 -13.04 22.00
C ARG A 97 -2.05 -13.62 22.43
N GLU A 98 -1.11 -13.79 21.50
CA GLU A 98 0.22 -14.36 21.77
C GLU A 98 1.05 -13.49 22.73
N HIS A 99 0.71 -12.20 22.85
CA HIS A 99 1.37 -11.25 23.73
C HIS A 99 0.48 -10.77 24.90
N GLU A 100 -0.46 -11.62 25.34
CA GLU A 100 -1.22 -11.46 26.60
C GLU A 100 -1.89 -10.08 26.76
N CYS A 101 -2.41 -9.48 25.69
CA CYS A 101 -3.03 -8.14 25.73
C CYS A 101 -2.10 -7.00 26.21
N LYS A 102 -0.78 -7.22 26.26
CA LYS A 102 0.20 -6.16 26.57
C LYS A 102 0.40 -5.19 25.41
N LEU A 103 -0.07 -5.58 24.23
CA LEU A 103 -0.10 -4.77 23.02
C LEU A 103 -1.42 -3.97 22.94
N PRO A 104 -1.42 -2.80 22.29
CA PRO A 104 -2.67 -2.15 21.92
C PRO A 104 -3.56 -3.10 21.10
N VAL A 105 -4.86 -2.90 21.21
CA VAL A 105 -5.83 -3.53 20.32
C VAL A 105 -5.70 -2.92 18.94
N LEU A 106 -5.36 -3.78 17.98
CA LEU A 106 -5.27 -3.43 16.57
C LEU A 106 -6.40 -4.11 15.81
N GLU A 107 -7.13 -3.34 15.02
CA GLU A 107 -8.19 -3.83 14.15
C GLU A 107 -7.90 -3.42 12.70
N ALA A 108 -8.17 -4.32 11.74
CA ALA A 108 -8.08 -4.00 10.33
C ALA A 108 -9.49 -3.80 9.75
N GLU A 109 -9.75 -2.59 9.27
CA GLU A 109 -10.89 -2.30 8.42
C GLU A 109 -10.49 -2.47 6.96
N ILE A 110 -11.33 -3.15 6.17
CA ILE A 110 -11.07 -3.44 4.76
C ILE A 110 -11.99 -2.56 3.91
N VAL A 111 -11.41 -1.64 3.16
CA VAL A 111 -12.13 -0.83 2.18
C VAL A 111 -11.97 -1.48 0.81
N SER A 112 -13.05 -2.10 0.34
CA SER A 112 -13.12 -2.79 -0.95
C SER A 112 -12.82 -1.84 -2.10
N GLY A 113 -12.15 -2.34 -3.15
CA GLY A 113 -11.96 -1.62 -4.40
C GLY A 113 -13.26 -1.39 -5.17
N GLU A 114 -14.37 -2.01 -4.79
CA GLU A 114 -15.70 -1.82 -5.40
C GLU A 114 -16.43 -0.55 -4.94
N VAL A 115 -15.99 0.11 -3.87
CA VAL A 115 -16.57 1.41 -3.48
C VAL A 115 -16.23 2.46 -4.53
N ASP A 116 -17.05 3.50 -4.68
CA ASP A 116 -16.77 4.56 -5.63
C ASP A 116 -15.53 5.38 -5.23
N PHE A 117 -14.94 6.07 -6.22
CA PHE A 117 -13.70 6.82 -6.04
C PHE A 117 -13.79 7.89 -4.95
N GLU A 118 -14.91 8.60 -4.83
CA GLU A 118 -15.05 9.67 -3.84
C GLU A 118 -15.12 9.10 -2.42
N THR A 119 -15.87 8.01 -2.24
CA THR A 119 -15.89 7.25 -0.98
C THR A 119 -14.48 6.75 -0.63
N TRP A 120 -13.78 6.11 -1.58
CA TRP A 120 -12.43 5.63 -1.36
C TRP A 120 -11.45 6.76 -0.98
N LEU A 121 -11.51 7.88 -1.71
CA LEU A 121 -10.65 9.05 -1.50
C LEU A 121 -10.92 9.73 -0.15
N LYS A 122 -12.17 9.75 0.29
CA LYS A 122 -12.54 10.25 1.61
C LYS A 122 -11.94 9.39 2.72
N GLU A 123 -12.05 8.06 2.60
CA GLU A 123 -11.53 7.13 3.62
C GLU A 123 -10.01 7.14 3.72
N ILE A 124 -9.30 7.23 2.59
CA ILE A 124 -7.84 7.33 2.62
C ILE A 124 -7.38 8.66 3.22
N LYS A 125 -8.04 9.78 2.91
CA LYS A 125 -7.74 11.10 3.49
C LYS A 125 -7.92 11.11 5.00
N SER A 126 -9.09 10.67 5.48
CA SER A 126 -9.38 10.61 6.91
C SER A 126 -8.39 9.69 7.65
N SER A 127 -8.05 8.55 7.06
CA SER A 127 -7.16 7.57 7.66
C SER A 127 -5.70 8.04 7.70
N LEU A 128 -5.19 8.67 6.64
CA LEU A 128 -3.81 9.18 6.62
C LEU A 128 -3.64 10.42 7.51
N GLN A 129 -4.71 11.17 7.79
CA GLN A 129 -4.67 12.30 8.74
C GLN A 129 -4.82 11.86 10.21
N ASN A 130 -5.26 10.62 10.46
CA ASN A 130 -5.45 10.08 11.81
C ASN A 130 -4.19 9.37 12.32
N GLU A 131 -3.60 9.89 13.40
CA GLU A 131 -2.37 9.36 14.01
C GLU A 131 -2.53 7.94 14.59
N LYS A 132 -3.77 7.49 14.85
CA LYS A 132 -4.07 6.10 15.27
C LYS A 132 -4.20 5.12 14.11
N CYS A 133 -4.29 5.62 12.87
CA CYS A 133 -4.50 4.80 11.69
C CYS A 133 -3.20 4.60 10.91
N ARG A 134 -3.06 3.42 10.30
CA ARG A 134 -2.03 3.14 9.30
C ARG A 134 -2.68 2.44 8.14
N VAL A 135 -2.29 2.81 6.94
CA VAL A 135 -2.97 2.37 5.73
C VAL A 135 -2.03 1.50 4.91
N ALA A 136 -2.49 0.33 4.53
CA ALA A 136 -1.86 -0.54 3.54
C ALA A 136 -2.78 -0.65 2.33
N VAL A 137 -2.20 -0.90 1.16
CA VAL A 137 -2.96 -1.11 -0.07
C VAL A 137 -2.56 -2.42 -0.71
N ASN A 138 -3.54 -3.18 -1.18
CA ASN A 138 -3.36 -4.24 -2.16
C ASN A 138 -3.77 -3.72 -3.53
N TYR A 139 -2.87 -3.74 -4.51
CA TYR A 139 -3.11 -3.16 -5.82
C TYR A 139 -2.45 -3.96 -6.94
N LEU A 140 -2.93 -3.79 -8.16
CA LEU A 140 -2.30 -4.34 -9.35
C LEU A 140 -1.09 -3.48 -9.73
N ARG A 141 0.13 -3.89 -9.38
CA ARG A 141 1.31 -3.04 -9.60
C ARG A 141 1.56 -2.72 -11.07
N SER A 142 1.32 -3.67 -11.97
CA SER A 142 1.46 -3.45 -13.41
C SER A 142 0.49 -2.39 -13.96
N ALA A 143 -0.62 -2.11 -13.28
CA ALA A 143 -1.52 -1.02 -13.66
C ALA A 143 -0.93 0.37 -13.33
N LEU A 144 0.12 0.44 -12.51
CA LEU A 144 0.88 1.66 -12.26
C LEU A 144 2.14 1.74 -13.12
N VAL A 145 2.91 0.65 -13.19
CA VAL A 145 4.26 0.70 -13.79
C VAL A 145 4.33 0.21 -15.24
N GLY A 146 3.27 -0.44 -15.74
CA GLY A 146 3.25 -1.13 -17.03
C GLY A 146 4.01 -2.46 -17.00
N TRP A 147 4.39 -2.96 -18.18
CA TRP A 147 5.21 -4.17 -18.36
C TRP A 147 6.71 -3.89 -18.36
N LYS A 148 7.11 -2.61 -18.35
CA LYS A 148 8.48 -2.20 -18.63
C LYS A 148 9.33 -2.20 -17.37
N ARG A 149 9.98 -3.35 -17.12
CA ARG A 149 11.44 -3.53 -16.87
C ARG A 149 11.69 -4.84 -16.13
N GLY A 150 11.94 -5.86 -16.92
CA GLY A 150 12.63 -7.09 -16.53
C GLY A 150 13.13 -7.73 -17.83
N PRO A 151 14.26 -8.47 -17.84
CA PRO A 151 14.84 -9.05 -19.05
C PRO A 151 14.01 -10.23 -19.62
N VAL A 152 12.73 -10.32 -19.27
CA VAL A 152 11.89 -11.49 -19.51
C VAL A 152 10.72 -11.12 -20.42
N ILE A 153 11.05 -10.59 -21.59
CA ILE A 153 10.08 -10.28 -22.66
C ILE A 153 9.61 -11.56 -23.39
N PHE A 154 10.10 -12.75 -23.02
CA PHE A 154 9.92 -13.98 -23.80
C PHE A 154 9.30 -15.19 -23.08
N ILE A 155 8.52 -14.99 -22.01
CA ILE A 155 7.75 -16.11 -21.40
C ILE A 155 6.29 -15.66 -21.14
N PRO A 156 5.30 -16.18 -21.89
CA PRO A 156 3.87 -15.83 -21.75
C PRO A 156 3.31 -16.02 -20.33
N VAL A 157 3.92 -16.91 -19.54
CA VAL A 157 3.49 -17.25 -18.17
C VAL A 157 3.78 -16.12 -17.17
N ASN A 158 4.87 -15.36 -17.34
CA ASN A 158 5.23 -14.28 -16.40
C ASN A 158 4.33 -13.04 -16.55
N SER A 159 3.88 -12.75 -17.77
CA SER A 159 2.95 -11.65 -18.02
C SER A 159 1.56 -11.91 -17.43
N ILE A 160 1.11 -13.17 -17.47
CA ILE A 160 -0.14 -13.59 -16.82
C ILE A 160 0.01 -13.51 -15.29
N LEU A 161 1.14 -13.98 -14.73
CA LEU A 161 1.44 -13.89 -13.31
C LEU A 161 1.45 -12.45 -12.79
N SER A 162 1.97 -11.47 -13.54
CA SER A 162 1.97 -10.08 -13.07
C SER A 162 0.60 -9.39 -13.16
N LEU A 163 -0.33 -9.89 -13.97
CA LEU A 163 -1.75 -9.45 -13.97
C LEU A 163 -2.53 -10.04 -12.79
N ILE A 164 -2.11 -11.22 -12.36
CA ILE A 164 -2.73 -11.97 -11.28
C ILE A 164 -2.17 -11.53 -9.92
N SER A 165 -0.88 -11.27 -9.81
CA SER A 165 -0.20 -10.97 -8.56
C SER A 165 -0.50 -9.55 -8.08
N GLY A 166 -1.33 -9.43 -7.05
CA GLY A 166 -1.45 -8.18 -6.29
C GLY A 166 -0.17 -7.88 -5.53
N HIS A 167 0.11 -6.59 -5.32
CA HIS A 167 1.22 -6.12 -4.51
C HIS A 167 0.69 -5.42 -3.27
N PHE A 168 1.36 -5.62 -2.14
CA PHE A 168 1.07 -4.90 -0.89
C PHE A 168 2.12 -3.85 -0.64
N SER A 169 1.69 -2.66 -0.21
CA SER A 169 2.60 -1.60 0.25
C SER A 169 1.90 -0.70 1.28
N PRO A 170 2.63 -0.13 2.25
CA PRO A 170 2.11 0.91 3.11
C PRO A 170 1.92 2.22 2.33
N LEU A 171 0.83 2.92 2.63
CA LEU A 171 0.62 4.30 2.26
C LEU A 171 1.17 5.18 3.37
N VAL A 172 2.10 6.05 3.01
CA VAL A 172 2.88 6.84 3.97
C VAL A 172 2.39 8.28 4.08
N GLY A 173 1.51 8.74 3.20
CA GLY A 173 0.95 10.08 3.29
C GLY A 173 0.18 10.48 2.04
N ILE A 174 -0.41 11.67 2.09
CA ILE A 174 -1.11 12.28 0.97
C ILE A 174 -0.70 13.74 0.85
N ILE A 175 -0.53 14.21 -0.38
CA ILE A 175 -0.37 15.61 -0.73
C ILE A 175 -1.63 16.00 -1.48
N GLU A 176 -2.44 16.86 -0.87
CA GLU A 176 -3.68 17.31 -1.49
C GLU A 176 -3.41 18.19 -2.72
N LYS A 177 -4.38 18.18 -3.63
CA LYS A 177 -4.43 19.05 -4.81
C LYS A 177 -4.18 20.50 -4.41
N ASP A 178 -3.28 21.15 -5.14
CA ASP A 178 -2.78 22.49 -4.85
C ASP A 178 -2.26 23.12 -6.15
N GLU A 179 -3.20 23.64 -6.94
CA GLU A 179 -2.92 24.18 -8.29
C GLU A 179 -1.91 25.33 -8.24
N ALA A 180 -1.94 26.14 -7.17
CA ALA A 180 -1.00 27.23 -6.95
C ALA A 180 0.46 26.74 -6.83
N ASN A 181 0.67 25.49 -6.38
CA ASN A 181 1.98 24.86 -6.25
C ASN A 181 2.27 23.82 -7.34
N GLY A 182 1.47 23.80 -8.40
CA GLY A 182 1.61 22.93 -9.57
C GLY A 182 1.16 21.49 -9.35
N ILE A 183 0.28 21.25 -8.36
CA ILE A 183 -0.32 19.96 -8.05
C ILE A 183 -1.77 19.98 -8.52
N ASP A 184 -2.05 19.33 -9.64
CA ASP A 184 -3.37 19.31 -10.30
C ASP A 184 -4.34 18.24 -9.76
N GLU A 185 -3.85 17.30 -8.95
CA GLU A 185 -4.64 16.24 -8.31
C GLU A 185 -4.03 15.76 -6.98
N ASP A 186 -4.80 15.02 -6.18
CA ASP A 186 -4.27 14.43 -4.95
C ASP A 186 -3.19 13.37 -5.25
N LEU A 187 -2.05 13.48 -4.58
CA LEU A 187 -0.93 12.56 -4.72
C LEU A 187 -0.76 11.72 -3.45
N ILE A 188 -0.74 10.41 -3.60
CA ILE A 188 -0.58 9.46 -2.50
C ILE A 188 0.86 8.98 -2.46
N GLY A 189 1.48 9.04 -1.30
CA GLY A 189 2.79 8.45 -1.06
C GLY A 189 2.67 6.95 -0.81
N VAL A 190 3.26 6.16 -1.70
CA VAL A 190 3.41 4.71 -1.55
C VAL A 190 4.87 4.45 -1.20
N PHE A 191 5.12 3.72 -0.12
CA PHE A 191 6.43 3.10 0.09
C PHE A 191 6.38 1.68 -0.46
N ASP A 192 6.85 1.48 -1.70
CA ASP A 192 6.91 0.16 -2.29
C ASP A 192 7.98 -0.66 -1.58
N VAL A 193 7.54 -1.74 -0.94
CA VAL A 193 8.41 -2.65 -0.20
C VAL A 193 9.38 -3.41 -1.11
N ASN A 194 9.20 -3.36 -2.43
CA ASN A 194 10.22 -3.77 -3.38
C ASN A 194 11.29 -2.67 -3.53
N ALA A 195 12.52 -3.00 -3.14
CA ALA A 195 13.66 -2.08 -3.12
C ALA A 195 14.03 -1.49 -4.49
N GLU A 196 13.62 -2.11 -5.60
CA GLU A 196 13.83 -1.56 -6.94
C GLU A 196 13.06 -0.25 -7.17
N PHE A 197 11.97 -0.03 -6.43
CA PHE A 197 11.05 1.11 -6.64
C PHE A 197 11.13 2.11 -5.48
N GLY A 198 11.14 1.62 -4.24
CA GLY A 198 11.17 2.48 -3.06
C GLY A 198 9.94 3.38 -2.93
N ALA A 199 10.13 4.55 -2.33
CA ALA A 199 9.03 5.49 -2.11
C ALA A 199 8.74 6.35 -3.34
N TYR A 200 7.47 6.44 -3.73
CA TYR A 200 7.02 7.28 -4.82
C TYR A 200 5.66 7.93 -4.53
N LEU A 201 5.33 8.92 -5.34
CA LEU A 201 4.03 9.59 -5.34
C LEU A 201 3.21 9.08 -6.50
N VAL A 202 1.94 8.74 -6.26
CA VAL A 202 0.99 8.30 -7.28
C VAL A 202 -0.28 9.16 -7.28
N PRO A 203 -0.74 9.64 -8.43
CA PRO A 203 -2.09 10.15 -8.64
C PRO A 203 -3.15 9.29 -7.94
N ALA A 204 -4.01 9.89 -7.12
CA ALA A 204 -5.01 9.17 -6.34
C ALA A 204 -5.93 8.33 -7.24
N LYS A 205 -6.32 8.89 -8.40
CA LYS A 205 -7.15 8.18 -9.36
C LYS A 205 -6.45 6.96 -9.96
N MET A 206 -5.17 7.07 -10.25
CA MET A 206 -4.37 5.96 -10.81
C MET A 206 -4.22 4.83 -9.78
N LEU A 207 -4.01 5.15 -8.50
CA LEU A 207 -3.97 4.16 -7.45
C LEU A 207 -5.34 3.49 -7.27
N TYR A 208 -6.43 4.26 -7.21
CA TYR A 208 -7.79 3.72 -7.14
C TYR A 208 -8.07 2.74 -8.29
N ASP A 209 -7.77 3.12 -9.53
CA ASP A 209 -8.00 2.26 -10.69
C ASP A 209 -7.25 0.93 -10.56
N SER A 210 -6.04 0.93 -9.96
CA SER A 210 -5.25 -0.29 -9.73
C SER A 210 -5.79 -1.21 -8.62
N ILE A 211 -6.61 -0.68 -7.71
CA ILE A 211 -7.29 -1.43 -6.63
C ILE A 211 -8.64 -1.97 -7.14
N HIS A 212 -9.36 -1.18 -7.94
CA HIS A 212 -10.66 -1.51 -8.51
C HIS A 212 -10.60 -2.75 -9.45
N VAL A 213 -9.40 -3.12 -9.92
CA VAL A 213 -9.22 -4.33 -10.71
C VAL A 213 -9.49 -5.59 -9.88
N HIS A 214 -10.38 -6.43 -10.36
CA HIS A 214 -10.63 -7.75 -9.81
C HIS A 214 -9.35 -8.62 -9.86
N ASP A 215 -9.01 -9.21 -8.72
CA ASP A 215 -8.04 -10.29 -8.63
C ASP A 215 -8.61 -11.54 -9.29
N LEU A 216 -7.91 -12.03 -10.31
CA LEU A 216 -8.37 -13.17 -11.11
C LEU A 216 -8.37 -14.49 -10.33
N THR A 217 -7.59 -14.59 -9.24
CA THR A 217 -7.58 -15.79 -8.39
C THR A 217 -8.77 -15.87 -7.46
N THR A 218 -9.18 -14.73 -6.89
CA THR A 218 -10.24 -14.67 -5.88
C THR A 218 -11.59 -14.23 -6.45
N GLY A 219 -11.60 -13.64 -7.65
CA GLY A 219 -12.79 -13.04 -8.26
C GLY A 219 -13.27 -11.77 -7.55
N LYS A 220 -12.52 -11.25 -6.57
CA LYS A 220 -12.86 -10.05 -5.79
C LYS A 220 -12.00 -8.88 -6.21
N SER A 221 -12.51 -7.66 -6.06
CA SER A 221 -11.66 -6.47 -6.11
C SER A 221 -10.53 -6.53 -5.08
N ARG A 222 -9.42 -5.85 -5.36
CA ARG A 222 -8.37 -5.65 -4.37
C ARG A 222 -8.86 -4.63 -3.33
N ALA A 223 -8.08 -4.35 -2.29
CA ALA A 223 -8.57 -3.52 -1.20
C ALA A 223 -7.50 -2.64 -0.57
N MET A 224 -7.94 -1.57 0.06
CA MET A 224 -7.19 -0.84 1.07
C MET A 224 -7.47 -1.47 2.44
N VAL A 225 -6.46 -1.55 3.28
CA VAL A 225 -6.56 -2.02 4.67
C VAL A 225 -6.17 -0.87 5.59
N ILE A 226 -7.10 -0.45 6.43
CA ILE A 226 -6.88 0.55 7.47
C ILE A 226 -6.68 -0.20 8.78
N VAL A 227 -5.46 -0.17 9.31
CA VAL A 227 -5.18 -0.67 10.66
C VAL A 227 -5.42 0.46 11.65
N LYS A 228 -6.29 0.24 12.63
CA LYS A 228 -6.61 1.18 13.71
C LYS A 228 -6.01 0.71 15.01
N ASN A 229 -5.47 1.64 15.77
CA ASN A 229 -5.02 1.42 17.14
C ASN A 229 -6.08 1.96 18.11
N GLU A 230 -6.85 1.04 18.69
CA GLU A 230 -7.94 1.36 19.62
C GLU A 230 -7.43 1.66 21.04
N GLY A 231 -6.11 1.55 21.28
CA GLY A 231 -5.50 1.72 22.60
C GLY A 231 -5.42 0.41 23.38
N LYS A 232 -5.26 0.49 24.70
CA LYS A 232 -5.35 -0.69 25.57
C LYS A 232 -6.82 -0.89 25.97
N LEU A 233 -7.25 -2.14 26.08
CA LEU A 233 -8.47 -2.44 26.84
C LEU A 233 -8.14 -2.20 28.31
N ASP A 234 -8.91 -1.33 28.95
CA ASP A 234 -8.86 -1.09 30.40
C ASP A 234 -9.33 -2.34 31.18
#